data_AF-A0A2W7N708-F1
#
_entry.id   AF-A0A2W7N708-F1
#
_cell.length_a   1.000
_cell.length_b   1.000
_cell.length_c   1.000
_cell.angle_alpha   90.00
_cell.angle_beta   90.00
_cell.angle_gamma   90.00
#
_symmetry.space_group_name_H-M   'P 1'
#
loop_
_entity.id
_entity.type
_entity.pdbx_description
1 polymer ?
#
loop_
_entity_poly.entity_id
_entity_poly.type
_entity_poly.pdbx_seq_one_letter_code
_entity_poly.pdbx_strand_id
1 'polypeptide(L)' 'MPGSASDPVIKVVSLFLIGMLVLAMFGRLRFPGQKRLQSLRCDGCGRYRIGKGPCSCGRGRG' A
#
# COMPACT_ATOMS: atom_id res chain seq x y z
N MET A 1 -36.75 -11.72 14.93
CA MET A 1 -35.51 -11.77 15.72
C MET A 1 -35.31 -10.38 16.30
N PRO A 2 -35.35 -10.23 17.64
CA PRO A 2 -35.56 -8.94 18.30
C PRO A 2 -34.34 -8.03 18.15
N GLY A 3 -34.62 -6.75 17.93
CA GLY A 3 -33.63 -5.71 17.67
C GLY A 3 -32.60 -5.60 18.78
N SER A 4 -31.33 -5.72 18.39
CA SER A 4 -30.19 -5.40 19.24
C SER A 4 -30.23 -3.90 19.54
N ALA A 5 -30.60 -3.57 20.78
CA ALA A 5 -30.43 -2.25 21.37
C ALA A 5 -28.99 -1.82 21.16
N SER A 6 -28.77 -0.96 20.15
CA SER A 6 -27.45 -0.53 19.75
C SER A 6 -27.12 0.70 20.58
N ASP A 7 -26.33 0.52 21.62
CA ASP A 7 -25.65 1.63 22.27
C ASP A 7 -24.93 2.48 21.20
N PRO A 8 -24.97 3.81 21.32
CA PRO A 8 -24.34 4.69 20.33
C PRO A 8 -22.84 4.41 20.16
N VAL A 9 -22.21 3.78 21.16
CA VAL A 9 -20.79 3.43 21.17
C VAL A 9 -20.48 2.36 20.12
N ILE A 10 -21.20 1.23 20.09
CA ILE A 10 -21.01 0.17 19.07
C ILE A 10 -21.24 0.73 17.66
N LYS A 11 -22.19 1.65 17.49
CA LYS A 11 -22.51 2.25 16.20
C LYS A 11 -21.35 3.12 15.67
N VAL A 12 -20.76 3.93 16.55
CA VAL A 12 -19.58 4.76 16.23
C VAL A 12 -18.35 3.90 15.94
N VAL A 13 -18.09 2.89 16.78
CA VAL A 13 -16.95 1.97 16.58
C VAL A 13 -17.08 1.22 15.25
N SER A 14 -18.29 0.72 14.93
CA SER A 14 -18.56 0.02 13.67
C SER A 14 -18.36 0.93 12.45
N LEU A 15 -18.88 2.16 12.48
CA LEU A 15 -18.68 3.15 11.41
C LEU A 15 -17.19 3.49 11.22
N PHE A 16 -16.44 3.61 12.30
CA PHE A 16 -15.01 3.92 12.26
C PHE A 16 -14.17 2.77 11.68
N LEU A 17 -14.45 1.52 12.09
CA LEU A 17 -13.78 0.33 11.55
C LEU A 17 -14.05 0.18 10.04
N ILE A 18 -15.30 0.35 9.62
CA ILE A 18 -15.67 0.31 8.20
C ILE A 18 -14.95 1.42 7.44
N GLY A 19 -14.92 2.64 7.98
CA GLY A 19 -14.20 3.77 7.40
C GLY A 19 -12.71 3.50 7.22
N MET A 20 -12.03 2.96 8.24
CA MET A 20 -10.62 2.58 8.17
C MET A 20 -10.36 1.50 7.11
N LEU A 21 -11.24 0.50 7.00
CA LEU A 21 -11.11 -0.57 6.01
C LEU A 21 -11.24 -0.03 4.58
N VAL A 22 -12.23 0.84 4.33
CA VAL A 22 -12.41 1.49 3.03
C VAL A 22 -11.19 2.36 2.70
N LEU A 23 -10.71 3.18 3.64
CA LEU A 23 -9.51 3.99 3.46
C LEU A 23 -8.26 3.14 3.19
N ALA A 24 -8.13 1.96 3.80
CA ALA A 24 -7.02 1.05 3.56
C ALA A 24 -7.08 0.40 2.16
N MET A 25 -8.27 -0.02 1.71
CA MET A 25 -8.46 -0.54 0.35
C MET A 25 -8.30 0.55 -0.70
N PHE A 26 -8.83 1.75 -0.44
CA PHE A 26 -8.69 2.90 -1.31
C PHE A 26 -7.23 3.39 -1.34
N GLY A 27 -6.54 3.39 -0.20
CA GLY A 27 -5.11 3.65 -0.10
C GLY A 27 -4.31 2.65 -0.93
N ARG A 28 -4.55 1.34 -0.77
CA ARG A 28 -3.91 0.29 -1.58
C ARG A 28 -4.09 0.49 -3.09
N LEU A 29 -5.27 0.91 -3.54
CA LEU A 29 -5.54 1.19 -4.96
C LEU A 29 -4.99 2.56 -5.42
N ARG A 30 -4.94 3.54 -4.51
CA ARG A 30 -4.45 4.92 -4.72
C ARG A 30 -3.00 5.11 -4.31
N PHE A 31 -2.22 4.05 -4.06
CA PHE A 31 -0.76 4.11 -3.88
C PHE A 31 -0.05 3.80 -5.22
N PRO A 32 -0.04 4.72 -6.22
CA PRO A 32 0.83 4.59 -7.40
C PRO A 32 2.32 4.66 -7.03
N GLY A 33 2.64 5.01 -5.78
CA GLY A 33 4.00 5.11 -5.24
C GLY A 33 4.75 3.79 -5.12
N GLN A 34 4.08 2.64 -4.93
CA GLN A 34 4.77 1.35 -4.92
C GLN A 34 5.35 0.99 -6.29
N LYS A 35 4.65 1.30 -7.38
CA LYS A 35 5.16 1.11 -8.74
C LYS A 35 6.36 2.01 -9.02
N ARG A 36 6.34 3.25 -8.54
CA ARG A 36 7.47 4.17 -8.64
C ARG A 36 8.68 3.68 -7.83
N LEU A 37 8.48 3.22 -6.59
CA LEU A 37 9.59 2.65 -5.81
C LEU A 37 10.15 1.37 -6.43
N GLN A 38 9.31 0.54 -7.06
CA GLN A 38 9.76 -0.64 -7.79
C GLN A 38 10.53 -0.28 -9.08
N SER A 39 10.10 0.75 -9.83
CA SER A 39 10.83 1.20 -11.02
C SER A 39 12.18 1.85 -10.70
N LEU A 40 12.38 2.34 -9.47
CA LEU A 40 13.68 2.77 -8.97
C LEU A 40 14.57 1.61 -8.49
N ARG A 41 14.09 0.35 -8.44
CA ARG A 41 14.91 -0.83 -8.07
C ARG A 41 15.44 -1.53 -9.33
N CYS A 42 16.65 -2.11 -9.28
CA CYS A 42 17.13 -3.04 -10.33
C CYS A 42 16.30 -4.33 -10.24
N ASP A 43 15.62 -4.73 -11.32
CA ASP A 43 14.91 -6.03 -11.42
C ASP A 43 15.80 -7.26 -11.16
N GLY A 44 17.12 -7.14 -11.36
CA GLY A 44 18.06 -8.23 -11.11
C GLY A 44 18.54 -8.36 -9.65
N CYS A 45 18.80 -7.24 -8.95
CA CYS A 45 19.34 -7.22 -7.57
C CYS A 45 18.31 -6.84 -6.50
N GLY A 46 17.15 -6.28 -6.87
CA GLY A 46 16.19 -5.68 -5.95
C GLY A 46 16.68 -4.39 -5.24
N ARG A 47 17.96 -4.01 -5.41
CA ARG A 47 18.52 -2.79 -4.82
C ARG A 47 18.04 -1.54 -5.56
N TYR A 48 17.86 -0.45 -4.81
CA TYR A 48 17.56 0.86 -5.38
C TYR A 48 18.73 1.35 -6.25
N ARG A 49 18.41 1.84 -7.45
CA ARG A 49 19.34 2.51 -8.37
C ARG A 49 19.68 3.88 -7.77
N ILE A 50 20.73 3.92 -6.95
CA ILE A 50 21.25 5.15 -6.36
C ILE A 50 22.22 5.76 -7.38
N GLY A 51 21.72 6.73 -8.18
CA GLY A 51 22.48 7.44 -9.22
C GLY A 51 22.27 6.90 -10.65
N LYS A 52 22.87 7.58 -11.65
CA LYS A 52 22.81 7.25 -13.09
C LYS A 52 23.74 6.09 -13.51
N GLY A 53 24.41 5.45 -12.56
CA GLY A 53 25.33 4.33 -12.82
C GLY A 53 24.62 2.96 -12.90
N PRO A 54 25.23 1.96 -13.55
CA PRO A 54 24.70 0.59 -13.56
C PRO A 54 24.68 -0.01 -12.12
N CYS A 55 23.61 -0.72 -11.69
CA CYS A 55 23.63 -1.50 -10.43
C CYS A 55 24.74 -2.53 -10.59
N SER A 56 25.47 -2.76 -9.49
CA SER A 56 26.48 -3.81 -9.36
C SER A 56 25.96 -5.22 -9.71
N CYS A 57 24.64 -5.38 -9.86
CA CYS A 57 23.93 -6.56 -10.38
C CYS A 57 24.30 -6.95 -11.81
N GLY A 58 24.91 -6.06 -12.60
CA GLY A 58 25.22 -6.31 -14.01
C GLY A 58 24.00 -6.36 -14.95
N ARG A 59 22.77 -6.41 -14.42
CA ARG A 59 21.51 -6.34 -15.18
C ARG A 59 21.33 -4.92 -15.73
N GLY A 60 21.37 -4.76 -17.06
CA GLY A 60 21.36 -3.46 -17.77
C GLY A 60 22.62 -3.20 -18.62
N ARG A 61 23.55 -4.16 -18.73
CA ARG A 61 24.40 -4.30 -19.92
C ARG A 61 23.62 -5.18 -20.91
N GLY A 62 22.87 -4.55 -21.80
CA GLY A 62 21.94 -5.18 -22.74
C GLY A 62 20.65 -4.41 -22.81
#